data_AF-A0A495VIZ7-F1
#
_entry.id   AF-A0A495VIZ7-F1
#
_cell.length_a   1.000
_cell.length_b   1.000
_cell.length_c   1.000
_cell.angle_alpha   90.00
_cell.angle_beta   90.00
_cell.angle_gamma   90.00
#
_symmetry.space_group_name_H-M   'P 1'
#
loop_
_entity.id
_entity.type
_entity.pdbx_description
1 polymer ?
#
loop_
_entity_poly.entity_id
_entity_poly.type
_entity_poly.pdbx_seq_one_letter_code
_entity_poly.pdbx_strand_id
1 'polypeptide(L)'
;MPGFHVAGTDAFRRAAADLRAAGRGDLTRKMTAGMRRAAAPVVTEMQDRVRGVSTRTVRAGRRLATTRTGRRGGASARQARAAHALRTRRRLTDRARITAHRRSGLRDTVARATGATASTSPTRAAVRIRAAQARMPADQRKLPRHLDKGRWRHPTFGRAPWVTQVVTPEWFSGPRRRHGPRVRTAAHAVVIDVLHRLAD
;
A
#
# COMPACT_ATOMS: atom_id res chain seq x y z
N MET A 1 -10.88 4.72 -0.20
CA MET A 1 -9.77 3.79 -0.58
C MET A 1 -9.52 2.85 0.58
N PRO A 2 -9.07 1.60 0.36
CA PRO A 2 -8.65 0.72 1.45
C PRO A 2 -7.51 1.43 2.19
N GLY A 3 -7.81 1.83 3.40
CA GLY A 3 -6.91 2.55 4.27
C GLY A 3 -7.45 2.41 5.66
N PHE A 4 -6.57 2.14 6.61
CA PHE A 4 -6.96 2.13 8.01
C PHE A 4 -6.04 3.03 8.80
N HIS A 5 -6.65 3.69 9.76
CA HIS A 5 -6.03 4.65 10.64
C HIS A 5 -5.99 4.01 12.01
N VAL A 6 -4.78 3.85 12.53
CA VAL A 6 -4.58 3.59 13.95
C VAL A 6 -4.32 4.95 14.58
N ALA A 7 -5.38 5.55 15.12
CA ALA A 7 -5.25 6.61 16.10
C ALA A 7 -4.96 5.93 17.43
N GLY A 8 -4.10 6.52 18.23
CA GLY A 8 -4.24 6.35 19.65
C GLY A 8 -4.82 7.59 20.29
N THR A 9 -5.39 7.33 21.45
CA THR A 9 -6.05 8.19 22.42
C THR A 9 -5.18 9.39 22.85
N ASP A 10 -5.68 10.15 23.82
CA ASP A 10 -5.02 11.31 24.42
C ASP A 10 -3.55 11.11 24.78
N ALA A 11 -3.14 9.89 25.12
CA ALA A 11 -1.73 9.53 25.35
C ALA A 11 -0.81 9.86 24.16
N PHE A 12 -1.27 9.68 22.92
CA PHE A 12 -0.50 10.00 21.71
C PHE A 12 -0.40 11.51 21.49
N ARG A 13 -1.40 12.28 21.93
CA ARG A 13 -1.36 13.75 21.91
C ARG A 13 -0.41 14.28 22.97
N ARG A 14 -0.50 13.79 24.20
CA ARG A 14 0.39 14.18 25.32
C ARG A 14 1.84 13.90 24.97
N ALA A 15 2.18 12.67 24.58
CA ALA A 15 3.54 12.32 24.19
C ALA A 15 4.11 13.20 23.08
N ALA A 16 3.30 13.54 22.09
CA ALA A 16 3.78 14.41 21.01
C ALA A 16 3.92 15.88 21.42
N ALA A 17 3.09 16.37 22.34
CA ALA A 17 3.23 17.70 22.94
C ALA A 17 4.48 17.78 23.81
N ASP A 18 4.71 16.78 24.66
CA ASP A 18 5.85 16.71 25.59
C ASP A 18 7.18 16.64 24.82
N LEU A 19 7.23 15.81 23.76
CA LEU A 19 8.38 15.73 22.86
C LEU A 19 8.72 17.06 22.17
N ARG A 20 7.70 17.86 21.83
CA ARG A 20 7.89 19.19 21.24
C ARG A 20 8.42 20.16 22.29
N ALA A 21 7.78 20.20 23.46
CA ALA A 21 8.16 21.08 24.55
C ALA A 21 9.64 20.86 24.95
N ALA A 22 10.08 19.61 24.98
CA ALA A 22 11.46 19.24 25.29
C ALA A 22 12.44 19.40 24.11
N GLY A 23 11.99 19.78 22.90
CA GLY A 23 12.86 19.92 21.73
C GLY A 23 13.51 18.62 21.23
N ARG A 24 13.01 17.44 21.63
CA ARG A 24 13.63 16.12 21.37
C ARG A 24 13.27 15.56 19.99
N GLY A 25 13.82 16.19 18.94
CA GLY A 25 13.65 15.75 17.55
C GLY A 25 14.21 14.36 17.25
N ASP A 26 15.19 13.88 18.02
CA ASP A 26 15.70 12.51 17.94
C ASP A 26 14.64 11.47 18.37
N LEU A 27 13.95 11.70 19.48
CA LEU A 27 12.88 10.85 20.00
C LEU A 27 11.66 10.86 19.07
N THR A 28 11.31 12.00 18.47
CA THR A 28 10.25 12.09 17.45
C THR A 28 10.56 11.20 16.23
N ARG A 29 11.82 11.19 15.77
CA ARG A 29 12.26 10.32 14.67
C ARG A 29 12.22 8.86 15.08
N LYS A 30 12.66 8.52 16.30
CA LYS A 30 12.58 7.15 16.86
C LYS A 30 11.13 6.66 16.95
N MET A 31 10.21 7.48 17.48
CA MET A 31 8.79 7.16 17.57
C MET A 31 8.21 6.87 16.18
N THR A 32 8.48 7.75 15.21
CA THR A 32 8.03 7.58 13.83
C THR A 32 8.59 6.31 13.19
N ALA A 33 9.86 5.99 13.43
CA ALA A 33 10.50 4.78 12.93
C ALA A 33 9.92 3.51 13.59
N GLY A 34 9.71 3.52 14.91
CA GLY A 34 9.11 2.43 15.66
C GLY A 34 7.68 2.13 15.17
N MET A 35 6.88 3.16 14.97
CA MET A 35 5.53 3.06 14.40
C MET A 35 5.52 2.45 12.99
N ARG A 36 6.49 2.82 12.13
CA ARG A 36 6.64 2.19 10.80
C ARG A 36 7.04 0.72 10.91
N ARG A 37 7.95 0.40 11.84
CA ARG A 37 8.39 -0.97 12.10
C ARG A 37 7.24 -1.85 12.59
N ALA A 38 6.40 -1.35 13.50
CA ALA A 38 5.20 -2.02 13.98
C ALA A 38 4.21 -2.38 12.85
N ALA A 39 4.10 -1.52 11.83
CA ALA A 39 3.24 -1.76 10.67
C ALA A 39 3.87 -2.62 9.56
N ALA A 40 5.19 -2.85 9.60
CA ALA A 40 5.92 -3.52 8.53
C ALA A 40 5.39 -4.94 8.20
N PRO A 41 5.07 -5.81 9.19
CA PRO A 41 4.56 -7.15 8.90
C PRO A 41 3.27 -7.13 8.08
N VAL A 42 2.35 -6.21 8.40
CA VAL A 42 1.06 -6.07 7.71
C VAL A 42 1.25 -5.54 6.30
N VAL A 43 2.17 -4.59 6.12
CA VAL A 43 2.52 -4.08 4.78
C VAL A 43 3.11 -5.19 3.93
N THR A 44 4.04 -5.99 4.47
CA THR A 44 4.65 -7.12 3.76
C THR A 44 3.58 -8.13 3.33
N GLU A 45 2.71 -8.55 4.23
CA GLU A 45 1.64 -9.49 3.89
C GLU A 45 0.69 -8.92 2.82
N MET A 46 0.28 -7.66 2.94
CA MET A 46 -0.54 -6.99 1.92
C MET A 46 0.15 -6.96 0.55
N GLN A 47 1.45 -6.69 0.52
CA GLN A 47 2.24 -6.69 -0.70
C GLN A 47 2.36 -8.08 -1.32
N ASP A 48 2.53 -9.13 -0.50
CA ASP A 48 2.64 -10.50 -0.98
C ASP A 48 1.31 -11.03 -1.48
N ARG A 49 0.22 -10.76 -0.75
CA ARG A 49 -1.14 -11.10 -1.20
C ARG A 49 -1.45 -10.46 -2.54
N VAL A 50 -1.20 -9.15 -2.71
CA VAL A 50 -1.53 -8.50 -3.99
C VAL A 50 -0.67 -9.00 -5.16
N ARG A 51 0.60 -9.37 -4.92
CA ARG A 51 1.45 -10.04 -5.93
C ARG A 51 0.88 -11.41 -6.30
N GLY A 52 0.39 -12.15 -5.31
CA GLY A 52 -0.20 -13.49 -5.44
C GLY A 52 -1.65 -13.54 -5.90
N VAL A 53 -2.35 -12.40 -6.03
CA VAL A 53 -3.76 -12.36 -6.47
C VAL A 53 -3.92 -13.11 -7.79
N SER A 54 -4.65 -14.22 -7.76
CA SER A 54 -5.06 -14.95 -8.95
C SER A 54 -6.19 -14.20 -9.65
N THR A 55 -6.20 -14.24 -10.99
CA THR A 55 -7.18 -13.53 -11.80
C THR A 55 -7.89 -14.53 -12.71
N ARG A 56 -9.22 -14.47 -12.73
CA ARG A 56 -10.11 -15.29 -13.55
C ARG A 56 -10.96 -14.36 -14.41
N THR A 57 -11.04 -14.62 -15.71
CA THR A 57 -11.84 -13.80 -16.64
C THR A 57 -13.13 -14.54 -17.00
N VAL A 58 -14.26 -13.83 -16.96
CA VAL A 58 -15.59 -14.35 -17.32
C VAL A 58 -16.16 -13.48 -18.45
N ARG A 59 -16.65 -14.11 -19.53
CA ARG A 59 -17.28 -13.44 -20.67
C ARG A 59 -18.63 -14.10 -20.98
N ALA A 60 -19.71 -13.31 -21.03
CA ALA A 60 -21.06 -13.76 -21.40
C ALA A 60 -21.51 -15.06 -20.70
N GLY A 61 -21.30 -15.17 -19.38
CA GLY A 61 -21.62 -16.37 -18.60
C GLY A 61 -20.71 -17.59 -18.85
N ARG A 62 -19.92 -17.59 -19.94
CA ARG A 62 -19.00 -18.67 -20.28
C ARG A 62 -17.65 -18.49 -19.59
N ARG A 63 -17.17 -19.57 -18.98
CA ARG A 63 -15.85 -19.63 -18.33
C ARG A 63 -14.78 -19.59 -19.41
N LEU A 64 -13.95 -18.54 -19.44
CA LEU A 64 -12.67 -18.62 -20.17
C LEU A 64 -11.65 -19.31 -19.26
N ALA A 65 -10.75 -20.09 -19.87
CA ALA A 65 -9.73 -20.86 -19.16
C ALA A 65 -9.11 -20.05 -18.02
N THR A 66 -8.99 -20.67 -16.84
CA THR A 66 -8.21 -20.14 -15.71
C THR A 66 -6.77 -20.05 -16.18
N THR A 67 -6.44 -18.95 -16.81
CA THR A 67 -5.07 -18.70 -17.14
C THR A 67 -4.42 -18.27 -15.83
N ARG A 68 -3.51 -19.10 -15.34
CA ARG A 68 -2.35 -18.65 -14.57
C ARG A 68 -1.46 -17.82 -15.51
N THR A 69 -2.03 -16.89 -16.29
CA THR A 69 -1.32 -16.00 -17.22
C THR A 69 -0.53 -15.07 -16.33
N GLY A 70 0.72 -15.47 -16.17
CA GLY A 70 1.64 -14.85 -15.27
C GLY A 70 1.83 -13.41 -15.65
N ARG A 71 1.85 -12.56 -14.63
CA ARG A 71 2.66 -11.33 -14.55
C ARG A 71 2.61 -10.34 -15.71
N ARG A 72 1.78 -10.52 -16.77
CA ARG A 72 1.83 -9.87 -18.09
C ARG A 72 0.49 -9.21 -18.48
N GLY A 73 0.05 -8.18 -17.73
CA GLY A 73 -0.91 -7.19 -18.27
C GLY A 73 -0.41 -6.62 -19.60
N GLY A 74 -1.32 -6.17 -20.48
CA GLY A 74 -1.04 -5.78 -21.87
C GLY A 74 0.17 -4.84 -22.04
N ALA A 75 0.91 -5.03 -23.13
CA ALA A 75 2.20 -4.38 -23.38
C ALA A 75 2.14 -2.84 -23.29
N SER A 76 1.08 -2.22 -23.82
CA SER A 76 0.84 -0.77 -23.72
C SER A 76 0.67 -0.30 -22.26
N ALA A 77 -0.10 -1.02 -21.46
CA ALA A 77 -0.30 -0.69 -20.05
C ALA A 77 0.99 -0.89 -19.22
N ARG A 78 1.88 -1.80 -19.63
CA ARG A 78 3.21 -1.96 -19.03
C ARG A 78 4.11 -0.78 -19.34
N GLN A 79 4.16 -0.37 -20.60
CA GLN A 79 4.94 0.77 -21.04
C GLN A 79 4.50 2.03 -20.29
N ALA A 80 3.19 2.29 -20.17
CA ALA A 80 2.67 3.42 -19.38
C ALA A 80 3.11 3.37 -17.90
N ARG A 81 3.10 2.19 -17.27
CA ARG A 81 3.58 2.00 -15.88
C ARG A 81 5.09 2.20 -15.76
N ALA A 82 5.86 1.72 -16.72
CA ALA A 82 7.31 1.91 -16.76
C ALA A 82 7.66 3.40 -16.92
N ALA A 83 7.01 4.09 -17.86
CA ALA A 83 7.15 5.52 -18.07
C ALA A 83 6.79 6.33 -16.82
N HIS A 84 5.65 6.03 -16.17
CA HIS A 84 5.28 6.68 -14.91
C HIS A 84 6.35 6.46 -13.81
N ALA A 85 6.92 5.26 -13.71
CA ALA A 85 7.96 4.97 -12.73
C ALA A 85 9.28 5.73 -13.00
N LEU A 86 9.52 6.10 -14.25
CA LEU A 86 10.69 6.88 -14.67
C LEU A 86 10.47 8.40 -14.58
N ARG A 87 9.21 8.87 -14.55
CA ARG A 87 8.86 10.32 -14.55
C ARG A 87 9.59 11.14 -13.48
N THR A 88 9.82 10.57 -12.30
CA THR A 88 10.45 11.28 -11.16
C THR A 88 11.97 11.08 -11.10
N ARG A 89 12.59 10.43 -12.09
CA ARG A 89 14.03 10.15 -12.10
C ARG A 89 14.77 11.32 -12.74
N ARG A 90 15.75 11.88 -12.01
CA ARG A 90 16.66 12.92 -12.53
C ARG A 90 17.56 12.44 -13.66
N ARG A 91 17.91 11.15 -13.70
CA ARG A 91 18.74 10.51 -14.73
C ARG A 91 18.12 9.20 -15.21
N LEU A 92 18.03 9.02 -16.52
CA LEU A 92 17.46 7.83 -17.17
C LEU A 92 18.57 6.88 -17.63
N THR A 93 19.00 6.00 -16.74
CA THR A 93 19.98 4.94 -17.07
C THR A 93 19.29 3.70 -17.64
N ASP A 94 20.00 2.88 -18.41
CA ASP A 94 19.44 1.62 -18.93
C ASP A 94 19.03 0.67 -17.81
N ARG A 95 19.82 0.61 -16.73
CA ARG A 95 19.44 -0.13 -15.52
C ARG A 95 18.10 0.34 -14.95
N ALA A 96 17.85 1.65 -14.95
CA ALA A 96 16.57 2.21 -14.49
C ALA A 96 15.42 1.84 -15.43
N ARG A 97 15.63 1.90 -16.75
CA ARG A 97 14.64 1.49 -17.78
C ARG A 97 14.28 0.01 -17.65
N ILE A 98 15.30 -0.85 -17.60
CA ILE A 98 15.15 -2.31 -17.42
C ILE A 98 14.38 -2.60 -16.12
N THR A 99 14.74 -1.94 -15.02
CA THR A 99 14.07 -2.12 -13.73
C THR A 99 12.61 -1.66 -13.77
N ALA A 100 12.34 -0.50 -14.38
CA ALA A 100 10.99 0.04 -14.52
C ALA A 100 10.12 -0.90 -15.35
N HIS A 101 10.66 -1.46 -16.44
CA HIS A 101 9.96 -2.39 -17.29
C HIS A 101 9.70 -3.73 -16.58
N ARG A 102 10.68 -4.28 -15.84
CA ARG A 102 10.50 -5.49 -15.02
C ARG A 102 9.43 -5.31 -13.94
N ARG A 103 9.33 -4.11 -13.36
CA ARG A 103 8.38 -3.76 -12.28
C ARG A 103 7.07 -3.15 -12.77
N SER A 104 6.82 -3.16 -14.07
CA SER A 104 5.61 -2.64 -14.70
C SER A 104 4.41 -3.59 -14.62
N GLY A 105 4.47 -4.63 -13.79
CA GLY A 105 3.33 -5.49 -13.50
C GLY A 105 2.23 -4.71 -12.79
N LEU A 106 0.96 -5.01 -13.11
CA LEU A 106 -0.19 -4.37 -12.48
C LEU A 106 -0.17 -4.56 -10.94
N ARG A 107 -0.02 -5.82 -10.52
CA ARG A 107 0.08 -6.23 -9.11
C ARG A 107 1.32 -5.64 -8.44
N ASP A 108 2.46 -5.62 -9.14
CA ASP A 108 3.70 -5.02 -8.63
C ASP A 108 3.58 -3.51 -8.42
N THR A 109 2.82 -2.81 -9.27
CA THR A 109 2.53 -1.38 -9.07
C THR A 109 1.65 -1.16 -7.83
N VAL A 110 0.62 -1.98 -7.61
CA VAL A 110 -0.21 -1.89 -6.40
C VAL A 110 0.59 -2.25 -5.15
N ALA A 111 1.43 -3.28 -5.21
CA ALA A 111 2.32 -3.67 -4.11
C ALA A 111 3.26 -2.51 -3.73
N ARG A 112 3.93 -1.89 -4.71
CA ARG A 112 4.84 -0.74 -4.46
C ARG A 112 4.11 0.51 -3.98
N ALA A 113 2.86 0.69 -4.38
CA ALA A 113 2.03 1.77 -3.87
C ALA A 113 1.56 1.51 -2.43
N THR A 114 1.53 0.25 -2.00
CA THR A 114 1.10 -0.15 -0.66
C THR A 114 2.22 0.05 0.35
N GLY A 115 1.95 0.85 1.38
CA GLY A 115 2.90 1.11 2.44
C GLY A 115 2.26 1.74 3.67
N ALA A 116 3.04 1.81 4.75
CA ALA A 116 2.70 2.54 5.94
C ALA A 116 3.27 3.95 5.88
N THR A 117 2.44 4.92 6.22
CA THR A 117 2.85 6.29 6.55
C THR A 117 2.58 6.48 8.03
N ALA A 118 3.65 6.64 8.82
CA ALA A 118 3.54 7.13 10.19
C ALA A 118 3.70 8.66 10.18
N SER A 119 2.85 9.33 10.92
CA SER A 119 2.91 10.76 11.17
C SER A 119 2.97 10.99 12.67
N THR A 120 3.96 11.76 13.08
CA THR A 120 4.10 12.27 14.43
C THR A 120 4.10 13.79 14.33
N SER A 121 3.08 14.42 14.86
CA SER A 121 2.98 15.87 15.05
C SER A 121 2.59 16.13 16.50
N PRO A 122 2.79 17.37 17.00
CA PRO A 122 2.51 17.74 18.40
C PRO A 122 1.09 17.45 18.87
N THR A 123 0.15 17.28 17.93
CA THR A 123 -1.27 17.01 18.19
C THR A 123 -1.74 15.66 17.65
N ARG A 124 -0.83 14.86 17.08
CA ARG A 124 -1.19 13.60 16.41
C ARG A 124 0.00 12.68 16.25
N ALA A 125 -0.05 11.52 16.90
CA ALA A 125 0.74 10.38 16.50
C ALA A 125 -0.19 9.30 15.92
N ALA A 126 0.08 8.90 14.68
CA ALA A 126 -0.79 7.99 13.93
C ALA A 126 -0.03 7.16 12.92
N VAL A 127 -0.50 5.93 12.72
CA VAL A 127 -0.05 5.06 11.63
C VAL A 127 -1.17 4.83 10.65
N ARG A 128 -0.90 5.15 9.38
CA ARG A 128 -1.83 4.93 8.28
C ARG A 128 -1.22 3.95 7.29
N ILE A 129 -1.87 2.82 7.09
CA ILE A 129 -1.51 1.88 6.02
C ILE A 129 -2.46 2.10 4.86
N ARG A 130 -1.92 2.28 3.65
CA ARG A 130 -2.73 2.50 2.43
C ARG A 130 -2.00 2.09 1.17
N ALA A 131 -2.77 1.80 0.12
CA ALA A 131 -2.29 1.89 -1.25
C ALA A 131 -2.28 3.36 -1.70
N ALA A 132 -1.09 3.97 -1.79
CA ALA A 132 -0.91 5.37 -2.14
C ALA A 132 -1.20 5.62 -3.63
N GLN A 133 -2.40 6.09 -3.94
CA GLN A 133 -2.85 6.39 -5.30
C GLN A 133 -1.94 7.38 -6.05
N ALA A 134 -1.31 8.32 -5.34
CA ALA A 134 -0.35 9.26 -5.94
C ALA A 134 0.89 8.57 -6.54
N ARG A 135 1.19 7.34 -6.11
CA ARG A 135 2.28 6.51 -6.65
C ARG A 135 1.84 5.64 -7.83
N MET A 136 0.58 5.76 -8.26
CA MET A 136 0.01 4.97 -9.35
C MET A 136 -0.34 5.87 -10.55
N PRO A 137 -0.28 5.33 -11.78
CA PRO A 137 -0.84 5.98 -12.96
C PRO A 137 -2.30 6.39 -12.75
N ALA A 138 -2.71 7.52 -13.34
CA ALA A 138 -3.99 8.16 -13.09
C ALA A 138 -5.20 7.24 -13.37
N ASP A 139 -5.14 6.51 -14.48
CA ASP A 139 -6.10 5.50 -14.94
C ASP A 139 -6.19 4.28 -14.00
N GLN A 140 -5.17 4.03 -13.18
CA GLN A 140 -5.07 2.84 -12.33
C GLN A 140 -5.33 3.13 -10.85
N ARG A 141 -5.61 4.37 -10.46
CA ARG A 141 -5.80 4.77 -9.05
C ARG A 141 -6.97 4.07 -8.35
N LYS A 142 -8.00 3.63 -9.11
CA LYS A 142 -9.18 2.91 -8.56
C LYS A 142 -8.93 1.41 -8.36
N LEU A 143 -7.90 0.88 -9.00
CA LEU A 143 -7.61 -0.55 -9.05
C LEU A 143 -7.42 -1.22 -7.68
N PRO A 144 -6.71 -0.64 -6.69
CA PRO A 144 -6.55 -1.29 -5.38
C PRO A 144 -7.89 -1.66 -4.74
N ARG A 145 -8.90 -0.79 -4.91
CA ARG A 145 -10.27 -1.04 -4.42
C ARG A 145 -10.97 -2.16 -5.18
N HIS A 146 -10.81 -2.22 -6.50
CA HIS A 146 -11.39 -3.29 -7.32
C HIS A 146 -10.77 -4.66 -7.03
N LEU A 147 -9.44 -4.70 -6.83
CA LEU A 147 -8.74 -5.91 -6.43
C LEU A 147 -9.20 -6.40 -5.06
N ASP A 148 -9.38 -5.49 -4.10
CA ASP A 148 -9.81 -5.87 -2.73
C ASP A 148 -11.26 -6.39 -2.71
N LYS A 149 -12.12 -5.81 -3.56
CA LYS A 149 -13.52 -6.27 -3.76
C LYS A 149 -13.63 -7.63 -4.45
N GLY A 150 -12.60 -8.09 -5.15
CA GLY A 150 -12.62 -9.38 -5.84
C GLY A 150 -13.29 -9.40 -7.22
N ARG A 151 -13.93 -8.33 -7.69
CA ARG A 151 -14.50 -8.28 -9.05
C ARG A 151 -14.57 -6.87 -9.63
N TRP A 152 -14.32 -6.75 -10.93
CA TRP A 152 -14.63 -5.54 -11.69
C TRP A 152 -14.87 -5.84 -13.16
N ARG A 153 -15.58 -4.93 -13.83
CA ARG A 153 -15.77 -4.95 -15.29
C ARG A 153 -14.83 -3.96 -15.94
N HIS A 154 -14.24 -4.33 -17.07
CA HIS A 154 -13.41 -3.43 -17.87
C HIS A 154 -13.61 -3.70 -19.37
N PRO A 155 -13.39 -2.70 -20.24
CA PRO A 155 -13.38 -2.93 -21.67
C PRO A 155 -12.21 -3.83 -22.07
N THR A 156 -12.40 -4.60 -23.13
CA THR A 156 -11.28 -5.28 -23.81
C THR A 156 -10.64 -4.26 -24.76
N PHE A 157 -9.31 -4.21 -24.85
CA PHE A 157 -8.55 -3.17 -25.59
C PHE A 157 -9.23 -2.71 -26.89
N GLY A 158 -9.71 -1.46 -26.91
CA GLY A 158 -10.27 -0.82 -28.09
C GLY A 158 -11.61 -1.36 -28.61
N ARG A 159 -12.28 -2.30 -27.93
CA ARG A 159 -13.55 -2.89 -28.41
C ARG A 159 -14.55 -3.19 -27.28
N ALA A 160 -15.85 -3.08 -27.59
CA ALA A 160 -16.88 -3.85 -26.93
C ALA A 160 -16.78 -5.31 -27.43
N PRO A 161 -16.63 -6.31 -26.55
CA PRO A 161 -17.37 -6.38 -25.30
C PRO A 161 -16.55 -6.11 -24.03
N TRP A 162 -17.28 -5.64 -23.02
CA TRP A 162 -16.82 -5.56 -21.64
C TRP A 162 -16.65 -6.96 -21.03
N VAL A 163 -15.58 -7.15 -20.28
CA VAL A 163 -15.29 -8.40 -19.58
C VAL A 163 -15.32 -8.20 -18.07
N THR A 164 -15.78 -9.23 -17.35
CA THR A 164 -15.71 -9.26 -15.88
C THR A 164 -14.45 -10.01 -15.49
N GLN A 165 -13.58 -9.34 -14.73
CA GLN A 165 -12.44 -9.97 -14.09
C GLN A 165 -12.78 -10.22 -12.62
N VAL A 166 -12.66 -11.48 -12.22
CA VAL A 166 -12.83 -11.94 -10.83
C VAL A 166 -11.44 -12.27 -10.29
N VAL A 167 -11.18 -11.89 -9.05
CA VAL A 167 -9.90 -12.10 -8.39
C VAL A 167 -10.13 -12.58 -6.96
N THR A 168 -9.13 -13.22 -6.37
CA THR A 168 -9.17 -13.53 -4.94
C THR A 168 -9.30 -12.21 -4.15
N PRO A 169 -10.41 -12.01 -3.41
CA PRO A 169 -10.66 -10.76 -2.70
C PRO A 169 -9.75 -10.61 -1.47
N GLU A 170 -9.89 -9.50 -0.78
CA GLU A 170 -9.32 -9.29 0.56
C GLU A 170 -7.79 -9.34 0.68
N TRP A 171 -7.10 -8.96 -0.40
CA TRP A 171 -5.64 -8.78 -0.34
C TRP A 171 -5.27 -7.68 0.67
N PHE A 172 -6.14 -6.69 0.90
CA PHE A 172 -5.93 -5.60 1.85
C PHE A 172 -6.82 -5.74 3.09
N SER A 173 -8.13 -5.96 2.91
CA SER A 173 -9.07 -6.02 4.03
C SER A 173 -8.80 -7.20 4.97
N GLY A 174 -8.32 -8.34 4.44
CA GLY A 174 -7.97 -9.54 5.20
C GLY A 174 -6.82 -9.30 6.19
N PRO A 175 -5.60 -8.94 5.73
CA PRO A 175 -4.47 -8.61 6.61
C PRO A 175 -4.82 -7.51 7.62
N ARG A 176 -5.60 -6.50 7.19
CA ARG A 176 -6.06 -5.43 8.09
C ARG A 176 -6.84 -5.99 9.28
N ARG A 177 -7.83 -6.86 9.05
CA ARG A 177 -8.62 -7.44 10.14
C ARG A 177 -7.76 -8.31 11.06
N ARG A 178 -6.90 -9.14 10.48
CA ARG A 178 -6.04 -10.09 11.21
C ARG A 178 -4.99 -9.38 12.07
N HIS A 179 -4.33 -8.35 11.55
CA HIS A 179 -3.18 -7.73 12.20
C HIS A 179 -3.45 -6.34 12.80
N GLY A 180 -4.57 -5.69 12.48
CA GLY A 180 -4.91 -4.36 12.96
C GLY A 180 -4.77 -4.19 14.48
N PRO A 181 -5.30 -5.10 15.32
CA PRO A 181 -5.14 -5.03 16.77
C PRO A 181 -3.68 -5.11 17.24
N ARG A 182 -2.87 -5.96 16.60
CA ARG A 182 -1.44 -6.10 16.91
C ARG A 182 -0.65 -4.85 16.55
N VAL A 183 -0.92 -4.25 15.38
CA VAL A 183 -0.29 -2.98 14.98
C VAL A 183 -0.64 -1.86 15.95
N ARG A 184 -1.90 -1.80 16.41
CA ARG A 184 -2.33 -0.81 17.42
C ARG A 184 -1.59 -0.99 18.74
N THR A 185 -1.50 -2.21 19.23
CA THR A 185 -0.80 -2.53 20.49
C THR A 185 0.68 -2.17 20.39
N ALA A 186 1.34 -2.57 19.30
CA ALA A 186 2.75 -2.24 19.08
C ALA A 186 3.00 -0.74 18.91
N ALA A 187 2.09 -0.01 18.24
CA ALA A 187 2.18 1.44 18.13
C ALA A 187 2.03 2.13 19.50
N HIS A 188 1.17 1.62 20.37
CA HIS A 188 1.01 2.12 21.75
C HIS A 188 2.27 1.87 22.58
N ALA A 189 2.85 0.67 22.49
CA ALA A 189 4.10 0.35 23.20
C ALA A 189 5.26 1.28 22.78
N VAL A 190 5.35 1.63 21.51
CA VAL A 190 6.35 2.60 21.01
C VAL A 190 6.16 3.99 21.62
N VAL A 191 4.92 4.42 21.86
CA VAL A 191 4.66 5.71 22.53
C VAL A 191 5.09 5.68 23.98
N ILE A 192 4.74 4.61 24.71
CA ILE A 192 5.13 4.44 26.11
C ILE A 192 6.65 4.43 26.27
N ASP A 193 7.38 3.67 25.44
CA ASP A 193 8.85 3.62 25.45
C ASP A 193 9.47 5.01 25.24
N VAL A 194 8.90 5.82 24.35
CA VAL A 194 9.40 7.17 24.09
C VAL A 194 9.08 8.13 25.24
N LEU A 195 7.94 7.98 25.89
CA LEU A 195 7.57 8.74 27.08
C LEU A 195 8.51 8.45 28.26
N HIS A 196 8.85 7.18 28.51
CA HIS A 196 9.79 6.82 29.57
C HIS A 196 11.16 7.46 29.33
N ARG A 197 11.70 7.37 28.11
CA ARG A 197 12.99 8.00 27.74
C ARG A 197 12.99 9.53 27.74
N LEU A 198 11.81 10.15 27.84
CA LEU A 198 11.69 11.59 27.97
C LEU A 198 11.71 12.02 29.44
N ALA A 199 11.29 11.13 30.33
CA ALA A 199 11.33 11.34 31.78
C ALA A 199 12.73 11.07 32.38
N ASP A 200 13.52 10.23 31.72
CA ASP A 200 14.95 10.00 31.98
C ASP A 200 15.84 11.16 31.45
#